data_AF-A0A4C2A159-F1
#
_entry.id   AF-A0A4C2A159-F1
#
_cell.length_a   1.000
_cell.length_b   1.000
_cell.length_c   1.000
_cell.angle_alpha   90.00
_cell.angle_beta   90.00
_cell.angle_gamma   90.00
#
_symmetry.space_group_name_H-M   'P 1'
#
loop_
_entity.id
_entity.type
_entity.pdbx_description
1 polymer ?
#
loop_
_entity_poly.entity_id
_entity_poly.type
_entity_poly.pdbx_seq_one_letter_code
_entity_poly.pdbx_strand_id
1 'polypeptide(L)'
;MDVLIPAKVYTLDEEEIPAVTTLQSSMFTVDNDARYRRHISVRNIDNDPLAVHTAPKQRACRFLWENEGGAYPHYSYSACTILCRKRAQLDICGLPRPLYARRK
;
A
#
# COMPACT_ATOMS: atom_id res chain seq x y z
N MET A 1 26.10 22.05 1.23
CA MET A 1 26.00 20.83 2.07
C MET A 1 25.15 19.86 1.29
N ASP A 2 25.78 18.88 0.64
CA ASP A 2 25.05 17.83 -0.08
C ASP A 2 24.59 16.78 0.93
N VAL A 3 23.28 16.59 1.00
CA VAL A 3 22.65 15.66 1.95
C VAL A 3 22.58 14.30 1.28
N LEU A 4 23.54 13.43 1.59
CA LEU A 4 23.64 12.06 1.09
C LEU A 4 22.73 11.13 1.89
N ILE A 5 21.42 11.14 1.61
CA ILE A 5 20.45 10.25 2.27
C ILE A 5 20.19 9.02 1.38
N PRO A 6 20.35 7.78 1.91
CA PRO A 6 19.96 6.59 1.17
C PRO A 6 18.45 6.61 0.88
N ALA A 7 18.08 6.39 -0.37
CA ALA A 7 16.70 6.45 -0.82
C ALA A 7 16.10 5.04 -0.92
N LYS A 8 14.86 4.84 -0.45
CA LYS A 8 14.15 3.58 -0.63
C LYS A 8 13.16 3.69 -1.79
N VAL A 9 13.37 2.88 -2.81
CA VAL A 9 12.54 2.75 -4.00
C VAL A 9 11.55 1.61 -3.79
N TYR A 10 10.30 1.84 -4.15
CA TYR A 10 9.22 0.86 -4.10
C TYR A 10 8.68 0.66 -5.51
N THR A 11 8.47 -0.59 -5.91
CA THR A 11 7.75 -0.95 -7.14
C THR A 11 6.44 -1.57 -6.74
N LEU A 12 5.37 -0.78 -6.81
CA LEU A 12 4.03 -1.13 -6.39
C LEU A 12 3.08 -0.82 -7.54
N ASP A 13 1.88 -1.39 -7.46
CA ASP A 13 0.78 -1.02 -8.34
C ASP A 13 0.29 0.40 -8.03
N GLU A 14 -0.44 1.02 -8.97
CA GLU A 14 -0.95 2.40 -8.83
C GLU A 14 -1.95 2.54 -7.66
N GLU A 15 -2.63 1.44 -7.33
CA GLU A 15 -3.64 1.34 -6.29
C GLU A 15 -3.07 0.97 -4.91
N GLU A 16 -1.81 0.51 -4.89
CA GLU A 16 -1.11 0.00 -3.73
C GLU A 16 -0.29 1.12 -3.08
N ILE A 17 -0.12 1.07 -1.76
CA ILE A 17 0.72 2.02 -1.02
C ILE A 17 1.76 1.30 -0.17
N PRO A 18 2.94 1.91 0.09
CA PRO A 18 3.94 1.31 0.98
C PRO A 18 3.36 1.05 2.37
N ALA A 19 3.50 -0.18 2.85
CA ALA A 19 3.02 -0.63 4.15
C ALA A 19 4.00 -1.61 4.79
N VAL A 20 3.75 -1.96 6.05
CA VAL A 20 4.51 -2.98 6.79
C VAL A 20 4.43 -4.36 6.10
N THR A 21 3.37 -4.58 5.32
CA THR A 21 3.12 -5.79 4.53
C THR A 21 3.79 -5.79 3.17
N THR A 22 4.43 -4.69 2.75
CA THR A 22 5.12 -4.62 1.45
C THR A 22 6.26 -5.61 1.41
N LEU A 23 6.29 -6.45 0.37
CA LEU A 23 7.30 -7.48 0.18
C LEU A 23 8.70 -6.88 0.02
N GLN A 24 9.70 -7.53 0.61
CA GLN A 24 11.10 -7.11 0.47
C GLN A 24 11.56 -7.10 -0.98
N SER A 25 11.08 -8.02 -1.81
CA SER A 25 11.35 -8.07 -3.25
C SER A 25 10.81 -6.86 -4.02
N SER A 26 9.84 -6.14 -3.44
CA SER A 26 9.22 -4.94 -4.02
C SER A 26 9.85 -3.64 -3.54
N MET A 27 10.81 -3.70 -2.62
CA MET A 27 11.57 -2.55 -2.13
C MET A 27 13.06 -2.70 -2.43
N PHE A 28 13.71 -1.57 -2.65
CA PHE A 28 15.13 -1.51 -2.99
C PHE A 28 15.74 -0.24 -2.38
N THR A 29 16.90 -0.34 -1.72
CA THR A 29 17.61 0.84 -1.20
C THR A 29 18.70 1.24 -2.19
N VAL A 30 18.71 2.51 -2.55
CA VAL A 30 19.70 3.13 -3.46
C VAL A 30 20.71 3.87 -2.60
N ASP A 31 21.99 3.50 -2.76
CA ASP A 31 23.13 4.22 -2.20
C ASP A 31 23.64 5.28 -3.20
N ASN A 32 24.25 6.33 -2.69
CA ASN A 32 24.58 7.52 -3.48
C ASN A 32 25.71 7.30 -4.51
N ASP A 33 26.59 6.32 -4.29
CA ASP A 33 27.78 6.07 -5.13
C ASP A 33 27.62 4.88 -6.09
N ALA A 34 26.38 4.42 -6.28
CA ALA A 34 26.09 3.23 -7.07
C ALA A 34 25.03 3.47 -8.15
N ARG A 35 25.22 2.82 -9.29
CA ARG A 35 24.24 2.80 -10.38
C ARG A 35 23.52 1.46 -10.38
N TYR A 36 22.19 1.51 -10.29
CA TYR A 36 21.36 0.31 -10.22
C TYR A 36 20.55 0.12 -11.51
N ARG A 37 20.39 -1.14 -11.92
CA ARG A 37 19.48 -1.55 -13.00
C ARG A 37 18.58 -2.64 -12.47
N ARG A 38 17.27 -2.44 -12.55
CA ARG A 38 16.26 -3.41 -12.12
C ARG A 38 15.43 -3.88 -13.29
N HIS A 39 15.26 -5.19 -13.40
CA HIS A 39 14.35 -5.82 -14.36
C HIS A 39 13.04 -6.14 -13.64
N ILE A 40 11.92 -5.73 -14.22
CA ILE A 40 10.59 -5.89 -13.65
C ILE A 40 9.78 -6.76 -14.60
N SER A 41 9.13 -7.77 -14.06
CA SER A 41 8.14 -8.59 -14.76
C SER A 41 6.79 -8.37 -14.09
N VAL A 42 5.79 -8.02 -14.88
CA VAL A 42 4.43 -7.76 -14.40
C VAL A 42 3.61 -9.03 -14.60
N ARG A 43 2.96 -9.49 -13.53
CA ARG A 43 2.02 -10.62 -13.57
C ARG A 43 0.69 -10.16 -13.02
N ASN A 44 -0.26 -9.95 -13.92
CA ASN A 44 -1.62 -9.58 -13.55
C ASN A 44 -2.36 -10.79 -12.96
N ILE A 45 -3.27 -10.52 -12.04
CA ILE A 45 -4.18 -11.49 -11.46
C ILE A 45 -5.58 -11.10 -11.91
N ASP A 46 -6.13 -11.87 -12.86
CA ASP A 46 -7.49 -11.67 -13.31
C ASP A 46 -8.45 -12.51 -12.45
N ASN A 47 -9.52 -11.86 -12.00
CA ASN A 47 -10.60 -12.52 -11.28
C ASN A 47 -11.57 -13.16 -12.28
N ASP A 48 -12.31 -14.17 -11.83
CA ASP A 48 -13.47 -14.69 -12.58
C ASP A 48 -14.45 -13.54 -12.86
N PRO A 49 -14.92 -13.33 -14.11
CA PRO A 49 -15.86 -12.26 -14.45
C PRO A 49 -17.14 -12.25 -13.59
N LEU A 50 -17.59 -13.42 -13.14
CA LEU A 50 -18.79 -13.56 -12.31
C LEU A 50 -18.56 -13.13 -10.85
N ALA A 51 -17.30 -12.94 -10.43
CA ALA A 51 -16.99 -12.50 -9.07
C ALA A 51 -17.59 -11.12 -8.74
N VAL A 52 -17.79 -10.26 -9.76
CA VAL A 52 -18.44 -8.94 -9.60
C VAL A 52 -19.88 -9.06 -9.11
N HIS A 53 -20.57 -10.16 -9.42
CA HIS A 53 -21.95 -10.40 -9.00
C HIS A 53 -22.07 -11.06 -7.62
N THR A 54 -20.94 -11.40 -6.99
CA THR A 54 -20.92 -12.01 -5.66
C THR A 54 -20.70 -10.96 -4.58
N ALA A 55 -21.40 -11.10 -3.45
CA ALA A 55 -21.23 -10.17 -2.34
C ALA A 55 -19.80 -10.27 -1.78
N PRO A 56 -19.18 -9.14 -1.37
CA PRO A 56 -17.82 -9.14 -0.78
C PRO A 56 -17.65 -10.16 0.36
N LYS A 57 -18.69 -10.39 1.17
CA LYS A 57 -18.69 -11.37 2.25
C LYS A 57 -18.52 -12.82 1.76
N GLN A 58 -19.04 -13.16 0.59
CA GLN A 58 -18.95 -14.51 0.02
C GLN A 58 -17.59 -14.77 -0.62
N ARG A 59 -17.02 -13.79 -1.33
CA ARG A 59 -15.72 -13.91 -1.99
C ARG A 59 -14.51 -13.56 -1.11
N ALA A 60 -14.73 -13.03 0.09
CA ALA A 60 -13.70 -12.64 1.06
C ALA A 60 -12.64 -11.64 0.56
N CYS A 61 -12.85 -11.03 -0.61
CA CYS A 61 -12.02 -9.98 -1.18
C CYS A 61 -12.88 -8.76 -1.54
N ARG A 62 -12.21 -7.65 -1.90
CA ARG A 62 -12.86 -6.42 -2.37
C ARG A 62 -12.22 -5.97 -3.68
N PHE A 63 -13.04 -5.37 -4.53
CA PHE A 63 -12.59 -4.67 -5.73
C PHE A 63 -12.08 -3.28 -5.38
N LEU A 64 -11.32 -2.69 -6.30
CA LEU A 64 -10.65 -1.40 -6.15
C LEU A 64 -11.61 -0.25 -5.80
N TRP A 65 -12.84 -0.31 -6.31
CA TRP A 65 -13.87 0.71 -6.05
C TRP A 65 -14.65 0.49 -4.74
N GLU A 66 -14.49 -0.63 -4.06
CA GLU A 66 -15.21 -0.94 -2.81
C GLU A 66 -14.48 -0.42 -1.57
N ASN A 67 -14.22 0.88 -1.58
CA ASN A 67 -13.31 1.55 -0.68
C ASN A 67 -13.96 2.69 0.13
N GLU A 68 -15.21 2.51 0.52
CA GLU A 68 -15.95 3.53 1.27
C GLU A 68 -15.24 3.86 2.60
N GLY A 69 -14.92 5.15 2.79
CA GLY A 69 -14.17 5.63 3.97
C GLY A 69 -12.71 5.19 4.01
N GLY A 70 -12.13 4.80 2.86
CA GLY A 70 -10.74 4.39 2.70
C GLY A 70 -9.70 5.48 2.99
N ALA A 71 -8.47 5.05 3.30
CA ALA A 71 -7.36 5.98 3.54
C ALA A 71 -6.77 6.56 2.23
N TYR A 72 -6.85 5.80 1.14
CA TYR A 72 -6.37 6.08 -0.21
C TYR A 72 -7.56 6.00 -1.19
N PRO A 73 -7.54 6.57 -2.42
CA PRO A 73 -8.69 6.55 -3.33
C PRO A 73 -9.16 5.14 -3.71
N HIS A 74 -8.22 4.24 -4.02
CA HIS A 74 -8.53 2.85 -4.38
C HIS A 74 -8.37 1.91 -3.18
N TYR A 75 -9.19 0.87 -3.14
CA TYR A 75 -9.01 -0.22 -2.20
C TYR A 75 -7.73 -0.97 -2.56
N SER A 76 -6.84 -1.10 -1.59
CA SER A 76 -5.77 -2.09 -1.60
C SER A 76 -5.64 -2.70 -0.21
N TYR A 77 -5.11 -3.91 -0.14
CA TYR A 77 -4.90 -4.59 1.13
C TYR A 77 -4.02 -3.76 2.07
N SER A 78 -2.95 -3.15 1.53
CA SER A 78 -2.06 -2.26 2.28
C SER A 78 -2.76 -1.00 2.78
N ALA A 79 -3.60 -0.34 1.96
CA ALA A 79 -4.36 0.83 2.41
C ALA A 79 -5.37 0.48 3.53
N CYS A 80 -6.02 -0.67 3.43
CA CYS A 80 -6.92 -1.18 4.46
C CYS A 80 -6.20 -1.42 5.79
N THR A 81 -5.06 -2.12 5.77
CA THR A 81 -4.30 -2.42 6.99
C THR A 81 -3.76 -1.15 7.66
N ILE A 82 -3.33 -0.15 6.88
CA ILE A 82 -2.91 1.15 7.40
C ILE A 82 -4.07 1.88 8.08
N LEU A 83 -5.25 1.89 7.46
CA LEU A 83 -6.44 2.51 8.03
C LEU A 83 -6.88 1.82 9.33
N CYS A 84 -6.89 0.49 9.35
CA CYS A 84 -7.20 -0.30 10.55
C CYS A 84 -6.24 0.01 11.69
N ARG A 85 -4.93 0.08 11.42
CA ARG A 85 -3.92 0.43 12.44
C ARG A 85 -4.10 1.86 12.95
N LYS A 86 -4.39 2.81 12.05
CA LYS A 86 -4.67 4.19 12.42
C LYS A 86 -5.89 4.29 13.34
N ARG A 87 -6.99 3.63 13.00
CA ARG A 87 -8.24 3.60 13.80
C ARG A 87 -8.00 2.96 15.17
N ALA A 88 -7.41 1.77 15.20
CA ALA A 88 -7.09 1.10 16.47
C ALA A 88 -6.17 1.95 17.35
N GLN A 89 -5.21 2.67 16.77
CA GLN A 89 -4.34 3.56 17.55
C GLN A 89 -5.11 4.77 18.12
N LEU A 90 -6.05 5.32 17.36
CA LEU A 90 -6.94 6.38 17.86
C LEU A 90 -7.82 5.85 19.00
N ASP A 91 -8.35 4.64 18.88
CA ASP A 91 -9.23 4.05 19.90
C ASP A 91 -8.46 3.72 21.20
N ILE A 92 -7.23 3.21 21.10
CA ILE A 92 -6.41 2.79 22.25
C ILE A 92 -5.70 3.99 22.90
N CYS A 93 -5.17 4.92 22.11
CA CYS A 93 -4.28 5.99 22.58
C CYS A 93 -4.86 7.40 22.46
N GLY A 94 -6.02 7.58 21.80
CA GLY A 94 -6.64 8.88 21.54
C GLY A 94 -5.99 9.71 20.44
N LEU A 95 -4.84 9.28 19.89
CA LEU A 95 -4.01 10.06 18.98
C LEU A 95 -3.40 9.17 17.89
N PRO A 96 -3.43 9.56 16.60
CA PRO A 96 -2.79 8.79 15.54
C PRO A 96 -1.28 9.05 15.54
N ARG A 97 -0.49 8.06 15.12
CA ARG A 97 0.93 8.28 14.83
C ARG A 97 1.07 9.37 13.75
N PRO A 98 2.07 10.27 13.84
CA PRO A 98 2.31 11.30 12.81
C PRO A 98 2.45 10.73 11.39
N LEU A 99 2.98 9.52 11.26
CA LEU A 99 3.11 8.80 9.98
C LEU A 99 1.77 8.53 9.27
N TYR A 100 0.65 8.56 9.99
CA TYR A 100 -0.70 8.38 9.44
C TYR A 100 -1.45 9.70 9.20
N ALA A 101 -0.79 10.83 9.43
CA ALA A 101 -1.34 12.14 9.13
C ALA A 101 -1.34 12.33 7.61
N ARG A 102 -2.51 12.58 7.02
CA ARG A 102 -2.57 13.10 5.66
C ARG A 102 -1.82 14.43 5.66
N ARG A 103 -0.87 14.62 4.74
CA ARG A 103 -0.46 15.98 4.39
C ARG A 103 -1.72 16.68 3.89
N LYS A 104 -2.11 17.77 4.55
CA LYS A 104 -3.16 18.66 4.07
C LYS A 104 -2.71 19.28 2.76
#